data_AF-A0A384BD68-F1
#
_entry.id   AF-A0A384BD68-F1
#
_cell.length_a   1.000
_cell.length_b   1.000
_cell.length_c   1.000
_cell.angle_alpha   90.00
_cell.angle_beta   90.00
_cell.angle_gamma   90.00
#
_symmetry.space_group_name_H-M   'P 1'
#
loop_
_entity.id
_entity.type
_entity.pdbx_description
1 polymer ?
#
loop_
_entity_poly.entity_id
_entity_poly.type
_entity_poly.pdbx_seq_one_letter_code
_entity_poly.pdbx_strand_id
1 'polypeptide(L)'
;MSNDSTKSGHSSIIHQKNDPQQVSDRTFFIDASNQSLLTIPAEILGLRELEEVHLENNQIAEIPKDIQHLRNVRILYLNKNKLKNLCPELGKLSNLEGLDLSDNPLPASSLRVVSGIRKLRELRLYRTDLAEIPILVCKHLHHLELLGLAGNHLKSLPKEMVNQTKLREIHLKRNQLEVFPLELCGLYNLEVIDLDENKLSVIPEEIGNLTKLQKFYVAYNSLPVLPESLCQCSKLSVLDLSHNRLHSIPHTLAELSQVTEIGLSGNRLEKVPHLLCRWTSLHLLYLHNTGLRVLRRPFRRLVNLRFLDLSQNYLERCPLQICELQNLEILALDDNKICQLPSDFGLLSKLKILGLTGNQFSSFPEEILSLESLEKLYIGQDQGAKLTHMPESIRKLQSLKELYVENNYLKYLPVSLGSMPNLEILDCRCNLIKQLPDAICQAQALKELRLEDNLITHLPENLDSLVNLKVLTLMGNPMEEPPMIVCAEGAEAVWAYLKERRNMKTMATKIQAWWRGIMVRKGFGKFEDLLKLQKKGRNSPKDKKGKKDVK
;
A
#
# COMPACT_ATOMS: atom_id res chain seq x y z
N MET A 1 18.79 15.02 -21.56
CA MET A 1 20.13 14.80 -20.97
C MET A 1 19.98 13.59 -20.05
N SER A 2 20.04 12.33 -20.52
CA SER A 2 21.01 11.75 -21.49
C SER A 2 22.42 11.83 -20.88
N ASN A 3 23.21 10.77 -20.71
CA ASN A 3 23.15 9.36 -21.13
C ASN A 3 23.79 8.49 -20.01
N ASP A 4 23.93 7.15 -20.02
CA ASP A 4 23.74 5.99 -20.92
C ASP A 4 23.53 4.75 -19.96
N SER A 5 23.48 3.46 -20.32
CA SER A 5 22.76 2.63 -21.31
C SER A 5 23.35 1.20 -21.25
N THR A 6 22.51 0.16 -21.36
CA THR A 6 22.93 -1.17 -21.87
C THR A 6 21.82 -1.76 -22.74
N LYS A 7 22.17 -1.97 -24.01
CA LYS A 7 21.42 -2.64 -25.10
C LYS A 7 21.58 -4.17 -24.99
N SER A 8 20.86 -5.06 -25.69
CA SER A 8 19.67 -5.03 -26.57
C SER A 8 19.32 -6.47 -27.00
N GLY A 9 18.08 -6.75 -27.43
CA GLY A 9 17.71 -8.09 -27.94
C GLY A 9 16.39 -8.17 -28.74
N HIS A 10 16.29 -7.40 -29.83
CA HIS A 10 15.21 -7.45 -30.84
C HIS A 10 13.77 -7.12 -30.36
N SER A 11 13.44 -5.82 -30.29
CA SER A 11 12.06 -5.34 -30.44
C SER A 11 11.91 -4.52 -31.72
N SER A 12 10.95 -4.90 -32.56
CA SER A 12 10.64 -4.21 -33.82
C SER A 12 9.61 -3.11 -33.58
N ILE A 13 10.06 -1.93 -33.16
CA ILE A 13 9.18 -0.75 -33.02
C ILE A 13 8.70 -0.34 -34.42
N ILE A 14 7.39 -0.46 -34.68
CA ILE A 14 6.79 -0.06 -35.95
C ILE A 14 6.76 1.47 -36.02
N HIS A 15 7.74 2.06 -36.70
CA HIS A 15 7.65 3.45 -37.12
C HIS A 15 6.75 3.56 -38.35
N GLN A 16 5.72 4.42 -38.29
CA GLN A 16 5.00 4.90 -39.47
C GLN A 16 5.96 5.73 -40.35
N LYS A 17 6.70 5.09 -41.25
CA LYS A 17 7.41 5.71 -42.35
C LYS A 17 7.33 4.85 -43.60
N ASN A 18 6.95 5.50 -44.70
CA ASN A 18 7.00 4.93 -46.04
C ASN A 18 8.46 4.64 -46.43
N ASP A 19 8.84 3.37 -46.55
CA ASP A 19 9.84 2.94 -47.54
C ASP A 19 9.75 1.41 -47.77
N PRO A 20 9.55 0.93 -49.03
CA PRO A 20 9.29 -0.48 -49.30
C PRO A 20 10.55 -1.26 -49.69
N GLN A 21 11.41 -1.61 -48.72
CA GLN A 21 12.40 -2.68 -48.90
C GLN A 21 13.00 -3.22 -47.58
N GLN A 22 13.18 -4.54 -47.53
CA GLN A 22 13.83 -5.32 -46.46
C GLN A 22 13.12 -5.39 -45.09
N VAL A 23 12.11 -6.27 -45.02
CA VAL A 23 11.76 -6.97 -43.77
C VAL A 23 12.23 -8.42 -43.93
N SER A 24 13.05 -8.92 -43.01
CA SER A 24 13.47 -10.33 -43.02
C SER A 24 12.35 -11.23 -42.46
N ASP A 25 12.03 -12.32 -43.15
CA ASP A 25 10.93 -13.28 -42.84
C ASP A 25 11.11 -14.09 -41.53
N ARG A 26 11.78 -13.56 -40.49
CA ARG A 26 12.07 -14.23 -39.22
C ARG A 26 11.77 -13.34 -38.01
N THR A 27 10.56 -12.81 -37.96
CA THR A 27 10.03 -12.11 -36.79
C THR A 27 9.04 -13.03 -36.09
N PHE A 28 9.43 -13.58 -34.93
CA PHE A 28 8.60 -14.48 -34.11
C PHE A 28 7.79 -13.74 -33.03
N PHE A 29 8.22 -12.54 -32.64
CA PHE A 29 7.58 -11.73 -31.60
C PHE A 29 7.39 -10.30 -32.11
N ILE A 30 6.27 -9.68 -31.78
CA ILE A 30 6.04 -8.25 -32.03
C ILE A 30 5.29 -7.58 -30.87
N ASP A 31 5.85 -6.45 -30.41
CA ASP A 31 5.22 -5.56 -29.45
C ASP A 31 4.78 -4.27 -30.14
N ALA A 32 3.47 -4.18 -30.32
CA ALA A 32 2.75 -3.02 -30.82
C ALA A 32 1.78 -2.46 -29.76
N SER A 33 2.02 -2.76 -28.48
CA SER A 33 1.23 -2.26 -27.36
C SER A 33 1.41 -0.75 -27.17
N ASN A 34 0.43 -0.10 -26.52
CA ASN A 34 0.53 1.31 -26.09
C ASN A 34 0.74 2.35 -27.23
N GLN A 35 0.50 1.99 -28.49
CA GLN A 35 0.79 2.82 -29.68
C GLN A 35 -0.41 3.66 -30.18
N SER A 36 -1.54 3.63 -29.48
CA SER A 36 -2.80 4.28 -29.89
C SER A 36 -3.34 3.83 -31.26
N LEU A 37 -3.01 2.60 -31.68
CA LEU A 37 -3.42 2.04 -32.97
C LEU A 37 -4.94 1.95 -33.11
N LEU A 38 -5.49 2.44 -34.24
CA LEU A 38 -6.93 2.36 -34.55
C LEU A 38 -7.33 1.02 -35.18
N THR A 39 -6.37 0.29 -35.74
CA THR A 39 -6.52 -1.02 -36.39
C THR A 39 -5.20 -1.79 -36.28
N ILE A 40 -5.23 -3.10 -36.53
CA ILE A 40 -4.00 -3.91 -36.63
C ILE A 40 -3.28 -3.54 -37.94
N PRO A 41 -2.01 -3.10 -37.92
CA PRO A 41 -1.28 -2.72 -39.14
C PRO A 41 -1.10 -3.90 -40.10
N ALA A 42 -1.18 -3.64 -41.40
CA ALA A 42 -1.07 -4.66 -42.44
C ALA A 42 0.33 -5.31 -42.47
N GLU A 43 1.34 -4.58 -42.03
CA GLU A 43 2.72 -5.02 -41.86
C GLU A 43 2.81 -6.18 -40.86
N ILE A 44 2.06 -6.11 -39.75
CA ILE A 44 1.99 -7.21 -38.77
C ILE A 44 1.32 -8.43 -39.41
N LEU A 45 0.20 -8.21 -40.10
CA LEU A 45 -0.60 -9.26 -40.74
C LEU A 45 0.14 -9.98 -41.89
N GLY A 46 1.19 -9.37 -42.43
CA GLY A 46 2.10 -9.96 -43.41
C GLY A 46 3.15 -10.93 -42.82
N LEU A 47 3.47 -10.84 -41.53
CA LEU A 47 4.53 -11.62 -40.88
C LEU A 47 4.04 -13.03 -40.49
N ARG A 48 4.13 -13.97 -41.44
CA ARG A 48 3.59 -15.34 -41.31
C ARG A 48 4.24 -16.20 -40.23
N GLU A 49 5.49 -15.89 -39.87
CA GLU A 49 6.28 -16.63 -38.87
C GLU A 49 6.10 -16.09 -37.43
N LEU A 50 5.20 -15.13 -37.20
CA LEU A 50 4.90 -14.68 -35.83
C LEU A 50 4.36 -15.82 -34.97
N GLU A 51 4.92 -15.95 -33.76
CA GLU A 51 4.42 -16.79 -32.66
C GLU A 51 3.72 -15.96 -31.57
N GLU A 52 4.16 -14.72 -31.34
CA GLU A 52 3.66 -13.87 -30.25
C GLU A 52 3.35 -12.45 -30.73
N VAL A 53 2.14 -11.97 -30.42
CA VAL A 53 1.63 -10.67 -30.88
C VAL A 53 0.98 -9.90 -29.73
N HIS A 54 1.62 -8.81 -29.34
CA HIS A 54 1.19 -7.89 -28.29
C HIS A 54 0.59 -6.62 -28.93
N LEU A 55 -0.70 -6.38 -28.71
CA LEU A 55 -1.49 -5.26 -29.25
C LEU A 55 -2.30 -4.56 -28.14
N GLU A 56 -1.95 -4.79 -26.88
CA GLU A 56 -2.68 -4.28 -25.72
C GLU A 56 -2.58 -2.75 -25.54
N ASN A 57 -3.60 -2.18 -24.89
CA ASN A 57 -3.71 -0.74 -24.61
C ASN A 57 -3.63 0.13 -25.88
N ASN A 58 -4.45 -0.19 -26.87
CA ASN A 58 -4.60 0.53 -28.13
C ASN A 58 -6.05 1.01 -28.31
N GLN A 59 -6.43 1.40 -29.53
CA GLN A 59 -7.78 1.88 -29.88
C GLN A 59 -8.44 1.01 -30.96
N ILE A 60 -8.01 -0.24 -31.10
CA ILE A 60 -8.41 -1.17 -32.16
C ILE A 60 -9.89 -1.49 -32.01
N ALA A 61 -10.70 -1.15 -33.01
CA ALA A 61 -12.16 -1.35 -33.00
C ALA A 61 -12.61 -2.67 -33.65
N GLU A 62 -11.81 -3.22 -34.54
CA GLU A 62 -12.08 -4.44 -35.30
C GLU A 62 -10.78 -5.21 -35.57
N ILE A 63 -10.85 -6.54 -35.63
CA ILE A 63 -9.74 -7.42 -36.05
C ILE A 63 -9.89 -7.65 -37.56
N PRO A 64 -8.91 -7.24 -38.41
CA PRO A 64 -8.98 -7.47 -39.85
C PRO A 64 -9.00 -8.95 -40.21
N LYS A 65 -9.71 -9.32 -41.28
CA LYS A 65 -9.84 -10.72 -41.76
C LYS A 65 -8.50 -11.37 -42.08
N ASP A 66 -7.51 -10.58 -42.47
CA ASP A 66 -6.15 -11.03 -42.80
C ASP A 66 -5.40 -11.61 -41.60
N ILE A 67 -5.94 -11.49 -40.38
CA ILE A 67 -5.47 -12.22 -39.18
C ILE A 67 -5.30 -13.73 -39.43
N GLN A 68 -6.10 -14.33 -40.31
CA GLN A 68 -5.99 -15.75 -40.70
C GLN A 68 -4.65 -16.15 -41.36
N HIS A 69 -3.80 -15.18 -41.73
CA HIS A 69 -2.46 -15.43 -42.27
C HIS A 69 -1.42 -15.70 -41.17
N LEU A 70 -1.70 -15.30 -39.92
CA LEU A 70 -0.82 -15.48 -38.76
C LEU A 70 -0.88 -16.91 -38.19
N ARG A 71 -0.61 -17.90 -39.02
CA ARG A 71 -0.85 -19.33 -38.72
C ARG A 71 0.03 -19.89 -37.61
N ASN A 72 1.19 -19.29 -37.34
CA ASN A 72 2.12 -19.74 -36.32
C ASN A 72 1.85 -19.09 -34.95
N VAL A 73 0.93 -18.13 -34.84
CA VAL A 73 0.71 -17.39 -33.60
C VAL A 73 0.13 -18.30 -32.51
N ARG A 74 0.85 -18.31 -31.38
CA ARG A 74 0.59 -19.02 -30.14
C ARG A 74 0.06 -18.08 -29.05
N ILE A 75 0.48 -16.82 -29.02
CA ILE A 75 0.00 -15.80 -28.07
C ILE A 75 -0.51 -14.57 -28.81
N LEU A 76 -1.73 -14.13 -28.50
CA LEU A 76 -2.34 -12.91 -29.03
C LEU A 76 -2.99 -12.11 -27.90
N TYR A 77 -2.42 -10.95 -27.57
CA TYR A 77 -2.97 -10.04 -26.57
C TYR A 77 -3.58 -8.81 -27.25
N LEU A 78 -4.87 -8.63 -27.02
CA LEU A 78 -5.72 -7.57 -27.58
C LEU A 78 -6.47 -6.82 -26.48
N ASN A 79 -6.07 -6.98 -25.21
CA ASN A 79 -6.75 -6.39 -24.08
C ASN A 79 -6.61 -4.85 -24.04
N LYS A 80 -7.59 -4.17 -23.44
CA LYS A 80 -7.69 -2.70 -23.41
C LYS A 80 -7.70 -2.11 -24.82
N ASN A 81 -8.71 -2.50 -25.59
CA ASN A 81 -8.98 -1.98 -26.94
C ASN A 81 -10.45 -1.55 -27.04
N LYS A 82 -10.98 -1.41 -28.26
CA LYS A 82 -12.37 -0.99 -28.54
C LYS A 82 -13.15 -2.06 -29.31
N LEU A 83 -12.73 -3.33 -29.21
CA LEU A 83 -13.29 -4.45 -29.96
C LEU A 83 -14.76 -4.68 -29.54
N LYS A 84 -15.67 -4.55 -30.51
CA LYS A 84 -17.12 -4.81 -30.32
C LYS A 84 -17.58 -6.17 -30.84
N ASN A 85 -16.79 -6.78 -31.72
CA ASN A 85 -17.06 -8.07 -32.35
C ASN A 85 -15.73 -8.77 -32.69
N LEU A 86 -15.79 -10.08 -32.93
CA LEU A 86 -14.67 -10.90 -33.40
C LEU A 86 -14.97 -11.39 -34.82
N CYS A 87 -14.01 -11.28 -35.74
CA CYS A 87 -14.15 -11.80 -37.10
C CYS A 87 -14.03 -13.34 -37.10
N PRO A 88 -14.82 -14.08 -37.91
CA PRO A 88 -14.73 -15.55 -37.99
C PRO A 88 -13.32 -16.09 -38.30
N GLU A 89 -12.50 -15.29 -38.99
CA GLU A 89 -11.10 -15.56 -39.31
C GLU A 89 -10.20 -15.78 -38.09
N LEU A 90 -10.49 -15.13 -36.95
CA LEU A 90 -9.77 -15.35 -35.69
C LEU A 90 -9.93 -16.80 -35.20
N GLY A 91 -11.09 -17.41 -35.43
CA GLY A 91 -11.36 -18.81 -35.09
C GLY A 91 -10.57 -19.82 -35.92
N LYS A 92 -9.84 -19.38 -36.96
CA LYS A 92 -8.98 -20.23 -37.79
C LYS A 92 -7.53 -20.35 -37.27
N LEU A 93 -7.15 -19.60 -36.22
CA LEU A 93 -5.81 -19.64 -35.63
C LEU A 93 -5.57 -20.94 -34.85
N SER A 94 -5.31 -22.02 -35.56
CA SER A 94 -5.25 -23.39 -35.02
C SER A 94 -4.05 -23.68 -34.11
N ASN A 95 -3.08 -22.76 -34.01
CA ASN A 95 -1.92 -22.84 -33.12
C ASN A 95 -2.01 -21.93 -31.89
N LEU A 96 -3.06 -21.11 -31.76
CA LEU A 96 -3.19 -20.17 -30.65
C LEU A 96 -3.42 -20.93 -29.33
N GLU A 97 -2.54 -20.68 -28.36
CA GLU A 97 -2.53 -21.26 -27.02
C GLU A 97 -2.95 -20.22 -25.96
N GLY A 98 -2.62 -18.94 -26.13
CA GLY A 98 -3.02 -17.84 -25.25
C GLY A 98 -3.75 -16.71 -25.97
N LEU A 99 -4.91 -16.31 -25.46
CA LEU A 99 -5.72 -15.22 -25.99
C LEU A 99 -6.22 -14.32 -24.84
N ASP A 100 -5.85 -13.04 -24.90
CA ASP A 100 -6.40 -12.01 -24.01
C ASP A 100 -7.24 -10.99 -24.79
N LEU A 101 -8.53 -10.95 -24.45
CA LEU A 101 -9.53 -10.04 -25.02
C LEU A 101 -10.12 -9.11 -23.95
N SER A 102 -9.53 -9.07 -22.75
CA SER A 102 -10.01 -8.30 -21.60
C SER A 102 -10.15 -6.80 -21.86
N ASP A 103 -10.96 -6.08 -21.10
CA ASP A 103 -11.20 -4.64 -21.27
C ASP A 103 -11.61 -4.29 -22.72
N ASN A 104 -12.54 -5.06 -23.28
CA ASN A 104 -13.19 -4.81 -24.58
C ASN A 104 -14.70 -5.03 -24.46
N PRO A 105 -15.56 -4.20 -25.08
CA PRO A 105 -17.02 -4.33 -25.03
C PRO A 105 -17.54 -5.47 -25.94
N LEU A 106 -17.21 -6.72 -25.59
CA LEU A 106 -17.47 -7.93 -26.39
C LEU A 106 -18.74 -8.67 -25.92
N PRO A 107 -19.87 -8.59 -26.65
CA PRO A 107 -21.06 -9.34 -26.29
C PRO A 107 -20.82 -10.85 -26.42
N ALA A 108 -21.47 -11.65 -25.58
CA ALA A 108 -21.33 -13.11 -25.57
C ALA A 108 -21.57 -13.77 -26.95
N SER A 109 -22.39 -13.17 -27.81
CA SER A 109 -22.60 -13.61 -29.20
C SER A 109 -21.32 -13.63 -30.04
N SER A 110 -20.39 -12.68 -29.81
CA SER A 110 -19.11 -12.57 -30.53
C SER A 110 -18.12 -13.68 -30.16
N LEU A 111 -18.13 -14.11 -28.89
CA LEU A 111 -17.23 -15.13 -28.34
C LEU A 111 -17.46 -16.54 -28.90
N ARG A 112 -18.55 -16.76 -29.67
CA ARG A 112 -18.76 -18.00 -30.43
C ARG A 112 -17.58 -18.33 -31.35
N VAL A 113 -16.91 -17.29 -31.90
CA VAL A 113 -15.72 -17.44 -32.75
C VAL A 113 -14.57 -18.15 -32.00
N VAL A 114 -14.39 -17.85 -30.72
CA VAL A 114 -13.29 -18.39 -29.89
C VAL A 114 -13.36 -19.91 -29.76
N SER A 115 -14.55 -20.52 -29.87
CA SER A 115 -14.71 -21.98 -29.87
C SER A 115 -14.06 -22.71 -31.07
N GLY A 116 -13.64 -21.98 -32.12
CA GLY A 116 -12.82 -22.53 -33.21
C GLY A 116 -11.37 -22.83 -32.79
N ILE A 117 -10.88 -22.18 -31.74
CA ILE A 117 -9.47 -22.16 -31.34
C ILE A 117 -9.14 -23.35 -30.42
N ARG A 118 -9.20 -24.57 -30.97
CA ARG A 118 -9.21 -25.83 -30.19
C ARG A 118 -7.94 -26.15 -29.38
N LYS A 119 -6.83 -25.45 -29.61
CA LYS A 119 -5.58 -25.58 -28.83
C LYS A 119 -5.47 -24.60 -27.66
N LEU A 120 -6.44 -23.70 -27.48
CA LEU A 120 -6.35 -22.65 -26.48
C LEU A 120 -6.25 -23.22 -25.06
N ARG A 121 -5.23 -22.75 -24.33
CA ARG A 121 -4.92 -23.07 -22.93
C ARG A 121 -5.24 -21.91 -22.00
N GLU A 122 -5.00 -20.67 -22.44
CA GLU A 122 -5.30 -19.47 -21.67
C GLU A 122 -6.33 -18.62 -22.41
N LEU A 123 -7.46 -18.36 -21.76
CA LEU A 123 -8.48 -17.44 -22.25
C LEU A 123 -8.79 -16.39 -21.17
N ARG A 124 -8.45 -15.14 -21.46
CA ARG A 124 -8.74 -13.99 -20.58
C ARG A 124 -9.81 -13.09 -21.19
N LEU A 125 -10.89 -12.92 -20.44
CA LEU A 125 -12.11 -12.17 -20.76
C LEU A 125 -12.50 -11.26 -19.59
N TYR A 126 -11.50 -10.65 -18.92
CA TYR A 126 -11.76 -9.77 -17.78
C TYR A 126 -12.47 -8.49 -18.25
N ARG A 127 -13.53 -8.05 -17.56
CA ARG A 127 -14.26 -6.82 -17.89
C ARG A 127 -14.67 -6.73 -19.36
N THR A 128 -15.47 -7.70 -19.80
CA THR A 128 -16.02 -7.80 -21.17
C THR A 128 -17.57 -7.74 -21.19
N ASP A 129 -18.18 -7.26 -20.11
CA ASP A 129 -19.64 -7.09 -19.91
C ASP A 129 -20.47 -8.39 -20.10
N LEU A 130 -19.86 -9.56 -19.89
CA LEU A 130 -20.52 -10.85 -20.11
C LEU A 130 -21.59 -11.16 -19.06
N ALA A 131 -22.84 -11.28 -19.48
CA ALA A 131 -23.93 -11.82 -18.66
C ALA A 131 -23.91 -13.37 -18.58
N GLU A 132 -23.39 -14.04 -19.61
CA GLU A 132 -23.23 -15.50 -19.70
C GLU A 132 -21.99 -15.88 -20.52
N ILE A 133 -21.47 -17.09 -20.29
CA ILE A 133 -20.42 -17.70 -21.13
C ILE A 133 -21.12 -18.50 -22.23
N PRO A 134 -20.76 -18.35 -23.52
CA PRO A 134 -21.37 -19.16 -24.57
C PRO A 134 -21.02 -20.64 -24.39
N ILE A 135 -22.05 -21.49 -24.33
CA ILE A 135 -21.93 -22.95 -24.19
C ILE A 135 -20.93 -23.57 -25.19
N LEU A 136 -20.81 -22.99 -26.40
CA LEU A 136 -19.86 -23.45 -27.43
C LEU A 136 -18.40 -23.35 -27.01
N VAL A 137 -18.03 -22.39 -26.14
CA VAL A 137 -16.68 -22.27 -25.57
C VAL A 137 -16.39 -23.51 -24.71
N CYS A 138 -17.28 -23.79 -23.74
CA CYS A 138 -17.17 -24.95 -22.86
C CYS A 138 -17.27 -26.31 -23.60
N LYS A 139 -17.99 -26.38 -24.73
CA LYS A 139 -18.13 -27.59 -25.55
C LYS A 139 -16.94 -27.92 -26.45
N HIS A 140 -16.02 -26.99 -26.72
CA HIS A 140 -14.92 -27.22 -27.68
C HIS A 140 -13.53 -26.95 -27.11
N LEU A 141 -13.40 -26.08 -26.11
CA LEU A 141 -12.11 -25.71 -25.53
C LEU A 141 -11.75 -26.64 -24.36
N HIS A 142 -11.39 -27.88 -24.71
CA HIS A 142 -10.97 -28.91 -23.75
C HIS A 142 -9.50 -28.78 -23.30
N HIS A 143 -8.78 -27.78 -23.82
CA HIS A 143 -7.36 -27.53 -23.55
C HIS A 143 -7.11 -26.41 -22.54
N LEU A 144 -8.16 -25.71 -22.08
CA LEU A 144 -8.03 -24.62 -21.13
C LEU A 144 -7.41 -25.08 -19.81
N GLU A 145 -6.35 -24.40 -19.42
CA GLU A 145 -5.66 -24.47 -18.14
C GLU A 145 -5.97 -23.23 -17.29
N LEU A 146 -6.18 -22.06 -17.92
CA LEU A 146 -6.59 -20.80 -17.28
C LEU A 146 -7.82 -20.20 -17.96
N LEU A 147 -8.83 -19.83 -17.17
CA LEU A 147 -10.03 -19.12 -17.63
C LEU A 147 -10.29 -17.86 -16.78
N GLY A 148 -10.00 -16.70 -17.36
CA GLY A 148 -10.17 -15.39 -16.74
C GLY A 148 -11.52 -14.75 -17.09
N LEU A 149 -12.38 -14.53 -16.09
CA LEU A 149 -13.76 -14.05 -16.24
C LEU A 149 -14.14 -12.96 -15.21
N ALA A 150 -13.16 -12.42 -14.48
CA ALA A 150 -13.39 -11.41 -13.46
C ALA A 150 -13.90 -10.06 -14.01
N GLY A 151 -14.77 -9.38 -13.25
CA GLY A 151 -15.33 -8.07 -13.61
C GLY A 151 -16.42 -8.13 -14.68
N ASN A 152 -17.17 -9.23 -14.76
CA ASN A 152 -18.29 -9.40 -15.69
C ASN A 152 -19.64 -9.36 -14.94
N HIS A 153 -20.71 -9.88 -15.54
CA HIS A 153 -22.07 -9.89 -14.99
C HIS A 153 -22.63 -11.31 -14.85
N LEU A 154 -21.75 -12.31 -14.72
CA LEU A 154 -22.11 -13.72 -14.67
C LEU A 154 -22.94 -14.02 -13.42
N LYS A 155 -24.12 -14.64 -13.61
CA LYS A 155 -24.99 -15.13 -12.53
C LYS A 155 -24.87 -16.64 -12.29
N SER A 156 -24.37 -17.38 -13.27
CA SER A 156 -24.09 -18.81 -13.22
C SER A 156 -23.03 -19.17 -14.27
N LEU A 157 -22.56 -20.42 -14.23
CA LEU A 157 -21.77 -21.04 -15.30
C LEU A 157 -22.63 -22.05 -16.07
N PRO A 158 -22.33 -22.33 -17.35
CA PRO A 158 -23.02 -23.38 -18.10
C PRO A 158 -22.63 -24.76 -17.57
N LYS A 159 -23.56 -25.72 -17.59
CA LYS A 159 -23.34 -27.11 -17.12
C LYS A 159 -22.16 -27.79 -17.83
N GLU A 160 -21.92 -27.43 -19.07
CA GLU A 160 -20.80 -27.91 -19.87
C GLU A 160 -19.41 -27.45 -19.37
N MET A 161 -19.32 -26.59 -18.35
CA MET A 161 -18.07 -26.23 -17.68
C MET A 161 -17.33 -27.46 -17.12
N VAL A 162 -18.05 -28.55 -16.80
CA VAL A 162 -17.45 -29.84 -16.40
C VAL A 162 -16.53 -30.45 -17.47
N ASN A 163 -16.62 -30.02 -18.74
CA ASN A 163 -15.77 -30.48 -19.83
C ASN A 163 -14.36 -29.86 -19.84
N GLN A 164 -14.11 -28.83 -19.02
CA GLN A 164 -12.82 -28.15 -18.88
C GLN A 164 -11.87 -28.95 -17.96
N THR A 165 -11.69 -30.24 -18.24
CA THR A 165 -10.99 -31.19 -17.34
C THR A 165 -9.50 -30.90 -17.13
N LYS A 166 -8.90 -30.03 -17.96
CA LYS A 166 -7.51 -29.55 -17.83
C LYS A 166 -7.39 -28.24 -17.05
N LEU A 167 -8.50 -27.62 -16.64
CA LEU A 167 -8.50 -26.32 -15.98
C LEU A 167 -7.82 -26.40 -14.61
N ARG A 168 -6.88 -25.47 -14.38
CA ARG A 168 -6.11 -25.31 -13.15
C ARG A 168 -6.48 -24.00 -12.46
N GLU A 169 -6.77 -22.95 -13.22
CA GLU A 169 -7.07 -21.62 -12.68
C GLU A 169 -8.37 -21.06 -13.27
N ILE A 170 -9.25 -20.59 -12.39
CA ILE A 170 -10.47 -19.87 -12.78
C ILE A 170 -10.68 -18.62 -11.94
N HIS A 171 -10.86 -17.49 -12.61
CA HIS A 171 -11.04 -16.18 -11.98
C HIS A 171 -12.42 -15.60 -12.28
N LEU A 172 -13.27 -15.56 -11.26
CA LEU A 172 -14.66 -15.11 -11.29
C LEU A 172 -14.91 -13.90 -10.37
N LYS A 173 -13.85 -13.28 -9.84
CA LYS A 173 -13.91 -12.06 -9.02
C LYS A 173 -14.81 -10.98 -9.62
N ARG A 174 -15.56 -10.22 -8.83
CA ARG A 174 -16.46 -9.14 -9.31
C ARG A 174 -17.45 -9.65 -10.37
N ASN A 175 -18.31 -10.58 -9.98
CA ASN A 175 -19.44 -11.05 -10.79
C ASN A 175 -20.75 -10.99 -9.96
N GLN A 176 -21.80 -11.66 -10.42
CA GLN A 176 -23.13 -11.66 -9.79
C GLN A 176 -23.55 -13.07 -9.33
N LEU A 177 -22.60 -13.95 -9.01
CA LEU A 177 -22.87 -15.32 -8.59
C LEU A 177 -23.54 -15.35 -7.20
N GLU A 178 -24.80 -15.79 -7.13
CA GLU A 178 -25.57 -15.92 -5.88
C GLU A 178 -25.42 -17.31 -5.24
N VAL A 179 -25.11 -18.32 -6.08
CA VAL A 179 -24.88 -19.72 -5.71
C VAL A 179 -23.54 -20.16 -6.29
N PHE A 180 -22.80 -20.98 -5.55
CA PHE A 180 -21.53 -21.54 -6.01
C PHE A 180 -21.77 -22.45 -7.23
N PRO A 181 -21.04 -22.30 -8.36
CA PRO A 181 -21.21 -23.17 -9.51
C PRO A 181 -20.72 -24.61 -9.22
N LEU A 182 -21.66 -25.53 -9.01
CA LEU A 182 -21.39 -26.95 -8.70
C LEU A 182 -20.55 -27.66 -9.78
N GLU A 183 -20.58 -27.16 -11.01
CA GLU A 183 -19.76 -27.65 -12.13
C GLU A 183 -18.26 -27.60 -11.82
N LEU A 184 -17.81 -26.61 -11.04
CA LEU A 184 -16.40 -26.47 -10.65
C LEU A 184 -15.94 -27.62 -9.75
N CYS A 185 -16.83 -28.19 -8.93
CA CYS A 185 -16.54 -29.34 -8.08
C CYS A 185 -16.26 -30.64 -8.86
N GLY A 186 -16.57 -30.68 -10.17
CA GLY A 186 -16.18 -31.75 -11.09
C GLY A 186 -14.79 -31.58 -11.72
N LEU A 187 -14.13 -30.43 -11.52
CA LEU A 187 -12.85 -30.10 -12.13
C LEU A 187 -11.69 -30.38 -11.16
N TYR A 188 -11.42 -31.67 -10.93
CA TYR A 188 -10.41 -32.18 -9.98
C TYR A 188 -8.96 -31.68 -10.20
N ASN A 189 -8.68 -30.97 -11.29
CA ASN A 189 -7.40 -30.35 -11.60
C ASN A 189 -7.28 -28.88 -11.17
N LEU A 190 -8.35 -28.26 -10.64
CA LEU A 190 -8.31 -26.89 -10.13
C LEU A 190 -7.32 -26.75 -8.97
N GLU A 191 -6.48 -25.73 -9.09
CA GLU A 191 -5.46 -25.29 -8.14
C GLU A 191 -5.78 -23.89 -7.60
N VAL A 192 -6.42 -23.04 -8.42
CA VAL A 192 -6.84 -21.67 -8.06
C VAL A 192 -8.32 -21.45 -8.42
N ILE A 193 -9.12 -21.05 -7.42
CA ILE A 193 -10.46 -20.50 -7.61
C ILE A 193 -10.51 -19.13 -6.95
N ASP A 194 -10.89 -18.12 -7.73
CA ASP A 194 -11.12 -16.77 -7.26
C ASP A 194 -12.58 -16.36 -7.50
N LEU A 195 -13.35 -16.21 -6.42
CA LEU A 195 -14.77 -15.88 -6.35
C LEU A 195 -15.03 -14.61 -5.53
N ASP A 196 -14.00 -13.78 -5.33
CA ASP A 196 -14.11 -12.53 -4.58
C ASP A 196 -15.21 -11.59 -5.12
N GLU A 197 -15.78 -10.75 -4.26
CA GLU A 197 -16.73 -9.69 -4.66
C GLU A 197 -17.90 -10.25 -5.50
N ASN A 198 -18.54 -11.31 -5.00
CA ASN A 198 -19.74 -11.93 -5.56
C ASN A 198 -20.90 -11.84 -4.54
N LYS A 199 -21.96 -12.65 -4.72
CA LYS A 199 -23.15 -12.67 -3.85
C LYS A 199 -23.36 -14.03 -3.18
N LEU A 200 -22.31 -14.85 -3.08
CA LEU A 200 -22.42 -16.23 -2.64
C LEU A 200 -22.94 -16.32 -1.21
N SER A 201 -23.95 -17.18 -1.03
CA SER A 201 -24.60 -17.45 0.25
C SER A 201 -24.20 -18.79 0.87
N VAL A 202 -23.76 -19.76 0.06
CA VAL A 202 -23.37 -21.12 0.47
C VAL A 202 -22.22 -21.61 -0.42
N ILE A 203 -21.28 -22.36 0.17
CA ILE A 203 -20.32 -23.22 -0.56
C ILE A 203 -20.78 -24.68 -0.34
N PRO A 204 -20.88 -25.50 -1.40
CA PRO A 204 -21.39 -26.88 -1.35
C PRO A 204 -20.37 -27.86 -0.75
N GLU A 205 -20.83 -29.01 -0.25
CA GLU A 205 -19.95 -30.07 0.29
C GLU A 205 -19.14 -30.77 -0.81
N GLU A 206 -19.57 -30.66 -2.07
CA GLU A 206 -18.82 -31.14 -3.23
C GLU A 206 -17.49 -30.38 -3.45
N ILE A 207 -17.24 -29.27 -2.74
CA ILE A 207 -15.94 -28.57 -2.76
C ILE A 207 -14.78 -29.50 -2.33
N GLY A 208 -15.04 -30.47 -1.45
CA GLY A 208 -14.04 -31.44 -0.98
C GLY A 208 -13.42 -32.30 -2.08
N ASN A 209 -14.09 -32.44 -3.24
CA ASN A 209 -13.55 -33.11 -4.42
C ASN A 209 -12.27 -32.45 -4.96
N LEU A 210 -12.05 -31.16 -4.69
CA LEU A 210 -10.94 -30.37 -5.25
C LEU A 210 -9.63 -30.59 -4.47
N THR A 211 -9.20 -31.85 -4.40
CA THR A 211 -7.98 -32.29 -3.68
C THR A 211 -6.67 -31.63 -4.14
N LYS A 212 -6.67 -30.95 -5.30
CA LYS A 212 -5.53 -30.16 -5.81
C LYS A 212 -5.61 -28.65 -5.52
N LEU A 213 -6.71 -28.16 -4.97
CA LEU A 213 -6.93 -26.74 -4.69
C LEU A 213 -5.86 -26.22 -3.71
N GLN A 214 -5.14 -25.19 -4.14
CA GLN A 214 -4.07 -24.52 -3.39
C GLN A 214 -4.51 -23.15 -2.90
N LYS A 215 -5.28 -22.42 -3.73
CA LYS A 215 -5.72 -21.06 -3.44
C LYS A 215 -7.22 -20.93 -3.64
N PHE A 216 -7.92 -20.49 -2.60
CA PHE A 216 -9.36 -20.27 -2.64
C PHE A 216 -9.68 -18.88 -2.10
N TYR A 217 -10.06 -17.98 -3.00
CA TYR A 217 -10.47 -16.62 -2.68
C TYR A 217 -12.00 -16.52 -2.80
N VAL A 218 -12.66 -16.11 -1.73
CA VAL A 218 -14.12 -15.93 -1.68
C VAL A 218 -14.49 -14.76 -0.76
N ALA A 219 -13.61 -13.75 -0.68
CA ALA A 219 -13.82 -12.55 0.09
C ALA A 219 -14.97 -11.71 -0.47
N TYR A 220 -15.54 -10.79 0.34
CA TYR A 220 -16.64 -9.92 -0.07
C TYR A 220 -17.85 -10.68 -0.64
N ASN A 221 -18.28 -11.72 0.08
CA ASN A 221 -19.47 -12.51 -0.22
C ASN A 221 -20.45 -12.45 0.99
N SER A 222 -21.43 -13.35 1.08
CA SER A 222 -22.44 -13.37 2.15
C SER A 222 -22.51 -14.71 2.89
N LEU A 223 -21.39 -15.44 2.93
CA LEU A 223 -21.30 -16.77 3.54
C LEU A 223 -21.50 -16.71 5.06
N PRO A 224 -22.49 -17.44 5.64
CA PRO A 224 -22.70 -17.50 7.09
C PRO A 224 -21.89 -18.62 7.77
N VAL A 225 -21.59 -19.69 7.03
CA VAL A 225 -20.83 -20.88 7.44
C VAL A 225 -20.02 -21.44 6.25
N LEU A 226 -19.13 -22.38 6.52
CA LEU A 226 -18.38 -23.14 5.51
C LEU A 226 -18.73 -24.64 5.60
N PRO A 227 -18.64 -25.39 4.49
CA PRO A 227 -18.84 -26.83 4.48
C PRO A 227 -17.73 -27.57 5.24
N GLU A 228 -18.04 -28.73 5.83
CA GLU A 228 -17.06 -29.51 6.60
C GLU A 228 -16.03 -30.20 5.70
N SER A 229 -16.44 -30.60 4.49
CA SER A 229 -15.62 -31.21 3.43
C SER A 229 -14.47 -30.35 2.91
N LEU A 230 -14.44 -29.03 3.17
CA LEU A 230 -13.35 -28.16 2.72
C LEU A 230 -11.98 -28.60 3.30
N CYS A 231 -11.97 -29.39 4.38
CA CYS A 231 -10.76 -30.06 4.90
C CYS A 231 -10.13 -31.08 3.93
N GLN A 232 -10.88 -31.59 2.94
CA GLN A 232 -10.40 -32.56 1.94
C GLN A 232 -9.50 -31.90 0.87
N CYS A 233 -9.54 -30.57 0.75
CA CYS A 233 -8.62 -29.76 -0.04
C CYS A 233 -7.23 -29.71 0.61
N SER A 234 -6.58 -30.86 0.80
CA SER A 234 -5.37 -31.03 1.61
C SER A 234 -4.14 -30.23 1.15
N LYS A 235 -4.16 -29.69 -0.07
CA LYS A 235 -3.15 -28.79 -0.63
C LYS A 235 -3.41 -27.30 -0.40
N LEU A 236 -4.52 -26.93 0.25
CA LEU A 236 -4.92 -25.54 0.42
C LEU A 236 -3.87 -24.79 1.28
N SER A 237 -3.26 -23.78 0.67
CA SER A 237 -2.20 -22.94 1.24
C SER A 237 -2.64 -21.50 1.46
N VAL A 238 -3.58 -21.02 0.64
CA VAL A 238 -4.20 -19.69 0.75
C VAL A 238 -5.71 -19.82 0.78
N LEU A 239 -6.34 -19.24 1.80
CA LEU A 239 -7.79 -19.19 1.97
C LEU A 239 -8.22 -17.78 2.36
N ASP A 240 -8.87 -17.04 1.46
CA ASP A 240 -9.43 -15.72 1.80
C ASP A 240 -10.95 -15.79 1.93
N LEU A 241 -11.41 -15.53 3.16
CA LEU A 241 -12.81 -15.53 3.59
C LEU A 241 -13.23 -14.13 4.08
N SER A 242 -12.42 -13.10 3.85
CA SER A 242 -12.63 -11.76 4.40
C SER A 242 -13.95 -11.14 3.93
N HIS A 243 -14.54 -10.25 4.74
CA HIS A 243 -15.80 -9.55 4.46
C HIS A 243 -16.95 -10.50 4.08
N ASN A 244 -17.12 -11.56 4.86
CA ASN A 244 -18.27 -12.46 4.82
C ASN A 244 -19.14 -12.30 6.10
N ARG A 245 -20.03 -13.26 6.37
CA ARG A 245 -20.93 -13.27 7.54
C ARG A 245 -20.61 -14.43 8.47
N LEU A 246 -19.36 -14.90 8.49
CA LEU A 246 -18.94 -16.05 9.28
C LEU A 246 -18.98 -15.73 10.77
N HIS A 247 -19.64 -16.59 11.55
CA HIS A 247 -19.65 -16.54 13.02
C HIS A 247 -18.75 -17.62 13.65
N SER A 248 -18.39 -18.64 12.87
CA SER A 248 -17.52 -19.74 13.28
C SER A 248 -16.81 -20.34 12.06
N ILE A 249 -15.84 -21.20 12.33
CA ILE A 249 -15.11 -21.97 11.31
C ILE A 249 -15.28 -23.46 11.66
N PRO A 250 -15.66 -24.34 10.70
CA PRO A 250 -15.78 -25.78 10.91
C PRO A 250 -14.55 -26.41 11.54
N HIS A 251 -14.78 -27.32 12.50
CA HIS A 251 -13.70 -27.95 13.26
C HIS A 251 -12.82 -28.89 12.45
N THR A 252 -13.31 -29.38 11.31
CA THR A 252 -12.58 -30.22 10.35
C THR A 252 -11.44 -29.47 9.65
N LEU A 253 -11.51 -28.14 9.52
CA LEU A 253 -10.49 -27.32 8.86
C LEU A 253 -9.13 -27.31 9.59
N ALA A 254 -9.11 -27.78 10.84
CA ALA A 254 -7.88 -28.06 11.59
C ALA A 254 -6.89 -29.00 10.86
N GLU A 255 -7.38 -29.87 9.97
CA GLU A 255 -6.57 -30.87 9.27
C GLU A 255 -5.79 -30.28 8.07
N LEU A 256 -6.06 -29.03 7.68
CA LEU A 256 -5.34 -28.32 6.61
C LEU A 256 -3.94 -27.89 7.05
N SER A 257 -2.99 -28.83 7.03
CA SER A 257 -1.60 -28.62 7.50
C SER A 257 -0.76 -27.65 6.64
N GLN A 258 -1.18 -27.38 5.40
CA GLN A 258 -0.42 -26.58 4.42
C GLN A 258 -0.81 -25.09 4.40
N VAL A 259 -1.78 -24.64 5.22
CA VAL A 259 -2.23 -23.24 5.23
C VAL A 259 -1.10 -22.31 5.67
N THR A 260 -0.68 -21.44 4.75
CA THR A 260 0.33 -20.39 4.95
C THR A 260 -0.30 -19.01 5.09
N GLU A 261 -1.49 -18.80 4.52
CA GLU A 261 -2.20 -17.52 4.53
C GLU A 261 -3.69 -17.75 4.76
N ILE A 262 -4.27 -17.01 5.72
CA ILE A 262 -5.73 -16.93 5.87
C ILE A 262 -6.23 -15.50 6.07
N GLY A 263 -7.19 -15.11 5.22
CA GLY A 263 -7.99 -13.91 5.37
C GLY A 263 -9.31 -14.21 6.10
N LEU A 264 -9.54 -13.56 7.24
CA LEU A 264 -10.78 -13.66 8.02
C LEU A 264 -11.38 -12.30 8.38
N SER A 265 -10.76 -11.20 7.94
CA SER A 265 -11.14 -9.83 8.27
C SER A 265 -12.60 -9.53 7.96
N GLY A 266 -13.25 -8.59 8.66
CA GLY A 266 -14.63 -8.17 8.36
C GLY A 266 -15.72 -9.22 8.60
N ASN A 267 -15.43 -10.29 9.33
CA ASN A 267 -16.40 -11.32 9.76
C ASN A 267 -16.91 -11.07 11.19
N ARG A 268 -17.77 -11.95 11.74
CA ARG A 268 -18.40 -11.81 13.06
C ARG A 268 -17.99 -12.92 14.03
N LEU A 269 -16.69 -13.18 14.13
CA LEU A 269 -16.16 -14.34 14.85
C LEU A 269 -16.25 -14.20 16.38
N GLU A 270 -16.15 -12.97 16.92
CA GLU A 270 -16.07 -12.59 18.36
C GLU A 270 -14.87 -13.18 19.15
N LYS A 271 -14.44 -14.39 18.81
CA LYS A 271 -13.39 -15.18 19.44
C LYS A 271 -12.59 -15.88 18.36
N VAL A 272 -11.27 -15.90 18.53
CA VAL A 272 -10.38 -16.68 17.65
C VAL A 272 -10.81 -18.15 17.66
N PRO A 273 -11.09 -18.77 16.49
CA PRO A 273 -11.35 -20.20 16.40
C PRO A 273 -10.13 -20.98 16.91
N HIS A 274 -10.36 -21.93 17.82
CA HIS A 274 -9.31 -22.71 18.48
C HIS A 274 -8.43 -23.52 17.50
N LEU A 275 -8.96 -23.70 16.30
CA LEU A 275 -8.44 -24.44 15.15
C LEU A 275 -7.25 -23.73 14.50
N LEU A 276 -7.29 -22.39 14.40
CA LEU A 276 -6.23 -21.59 13.77
C LEU A 276 -4.87 -21.89 14.42
N CYS A 277 -4.86 -22.12 15.74
CA CYS A 277 -3.69 -22.44 16.54
C CYS A 277 -3.05 -23.81 16.24
N ARG A 278 -3.63 -24.62 15.32
CA ARG A 278 -3.04 -25.86 14.81
C ARG A 278 -2.22 -25.65 13.53
N TRP A 279 -2.48 -24.59 12.75
CA TRP A 279 -1.77 -24.30 11.51
C TRP A 279 -0.41 -23.66 11.81
N THR A 280 0.54 -24.49 12.22
CA THR A 280 1.92 -24.04 12.52
C THR A 280 2.67 -23.55 11.30
N SER A 281 2.18 -23.83 10.09
CA SER A 281 2.70 -23.34 8.80
C SER A 281 2.24 -21.91 8.46
N LEU A 282 1.38 -21.30 9.27
CA LEU A 282 0.78 -20.00 8.98
C LEU A 282 1.81 -18.86 9.08
N HIS A 283 1.89 -18.07 8.03
CA HIS A 283 2.77 -16.90 7.88
C HIS A 283 1.99 -15.59 7.90
N LEU A 284 0.80 -15.55 7.28
CA LEU A 284 -0.04 -14.37 7.12
C LEU A 284 -1.42 -14.62 7.73
N LEU A 285 -1.84 -13.77 8.67
CA LEU A 285 -3.15 -13.88 9.34
C LEU A 285 -3.83 -12.50 9.41
N TYR A 286 -4.94 -12.38 8.69
CA TYR A 286 -5.77 -11.17 8.69
C TYR A 286 -7.03 -11.39 9.52
N LEU A 287 -7.17 -10.65 10.63
CA LEU A 287 -8.28 -10.69 11.58
C LEU A 287 -8.85 -9.28 11.88
N HIS A 288 -8.58 -8.31 11.01
CA HIS A 288 -9.12 -6.95 11.09
C HIS A 288 -10.65 -6.95 11.20
N ASN A 289 -11.21 -6.17 12.12
CA ASN A 289 -12.67 -6.01 12.25
C ASN A 289 -13.42 -7.35 12.31
N THR A 290 -13.03 -8.23 13.25
CA THR A 290 -13.67 -9.55 13.48
C THR A 290 -14.43 -9.64 14.81
N GLY A 291 -14.50 -8.53 15.54
CA GLY A 291 -15.16 -8.41 16.84
C GLY A 291 -14.39 -9.02 18.01
N LEU A 292 -13.10 -9.30 17.86
CA LEU A 292 -12.27 -9.97 18.86
C LEU A 292 -12.10 -9.12 20.13
N ARG A 293 -12.26 -9.76 21.29
CA ARG A 293 -12.00 -9.15 22.61
C ARG A 293 -10.74 -9.68 23.30
N VAL A 294 -10.39 -10.94 23.05
CA VAL A 294 -9.26 -11.65 23.70
C VAL A 294 -8.73 -12.74 22.75
N LEU A 295 -7.41 -12.92 22.67
CA LEU A 295 -6.79 -14.10 22.05
C LEU A 295 -6.61 -15.23 23.06
N ARG A 296 -6.76 -16.48 22.63
CA ARG A 296 -6.64 -17.66 23.51
C ARG A 296 -5.17 -18.06 23.69
N ARG A 297 -4.83 -18.65 24.86
CA ARG A 297 -3.47 -19.15 25.17
C ARG A 297 -2.78 -19.96 24.06
N PRO A 298 -3.45 -20.84 23.29
CA PRO A 298 -2.80 -21.61 22.22
C PRO A 298 -2.29 -20.79 21.03
N PHE A 299 -2.63 -19.50 20.91
CA PHE A 299 -2.23 -18.63 19.80
C PHE A 299 -0.70 -18.52 19.63
N ARG A 300 0.03 -18.63 20.75
CA ARG A 300 1.51 -18.73 20.80
C ARG A 300 2.13 -19.84 19.93
N ARG A 301 1.33 -20.82 19.49
CA ARG A 301 1.79 -21.91 18.59
C ARG A 301 2.08 -21.45 17.17
N LEU A 302 1.64 -20.25 16.78
CA LEU A 302 1.81 -19.68 15.44
C LEU A 302 3.23 -19.14 15.21
N VAL A 303 4.26 -19.90 15.58
CA VAL A 303 5.66 -19.44 15.67
C VAL A 303 6.28 -19.02 14.33
N ASN A 304 5.67 -19.38 13.19
CA ASN A 304 6.11 -18.97 11.85
C ASN A 304 5.40 -17.72 11.33
N LEU A 305 4.49 -17.13 12.10
CA LEU A 305 3.71 -15.97 11.70
C LEU A 305 4.62 -14.74 11.53
N ARG A 306 4.52 -14.09 10.37
CA ARG A 306 5.26 -12.89 9.98
C ARG A 306 4.38 -11.65 9.89
N PHE A 307 3.11 -11.83 9.56
CA PHE A 307 2.11 -10.77 9.48
C PHE A 307 0.90 -11.12 10.34
N LEU A 308 0.51 -10.20 11.22
CA LEU A 308 -0.69 -10.29 12.05
C LEU A 308 -1.44 -8.96 12.04
N ASP A 309 -2.63 -8.97 11.45
CA ASP A 309 -3.55 -7.84 11.51
C ASP A 309 -4.70 -8.15 12.48
N LEU A 310 -4.76 -7.37 13.55
CA LEU A 310 -5.79 -7.39 14.60
C LEU A 310 -6.47 -6.02 14.72
N SER A 311 -6.33 -5.14 13.73
CA SER A 311 -6.89 -3.79 13.75
C SER A 311 -8.43 -3.77 13.82
N GLN A 312 -9.03 -2.67 14.27
CA GLN A 312 -10.49 -2.47 14.36
C GLN A 312 -11.22 -3.56 15.16
N ASN A 313 -10.60 -4.06 16.23
CA ASN A 313 -11.21 -5.04 17.13
C ASN A 313 -11.53 -4.39 18.49
N TYR A 314 -12.00 -5.20 19.45
CA TYR A 314 -12.38 -4.77 20.79
C TYR A 314 -11.38 -5.26 21.85
N LEU A 315 -10.08 -5.35 21.51
CA LEU A 315 -9.03 -5.78 22.43
C LEU A 315 -8.80 -4.70 23.50
N GLU A 316 -9.19 -4.96 24.74
CA GLU A 316 -8.97 -4.06 25.89
C GLU A 316 -7.52 -4.12 26.42
N ARG A 317 -6.79 -5.19 26.11
CA ARG A 317 -5.39 -5.40 26.48
C ARG A 317 -4.65 -6.09 25.35
N CYS A 318 -3.39 -5.71 25.14
CA CYS A 318 -2.51 -6.41 24.21
C CYS A 318 -2.29 -7.87 24.70
N PRO A 319 -2.60 -8.90 23.88
CA PRO A 319 -2.49 -10.30 24.28
C PRO A 319 -1.03 -10.74 24.48
N LEU A 320 -0.73 -11.26 25.68
CA LEU A 320 0.60 -11.77 26.06
C LEU A 320 1.16 -12.81 25.07
N GLN A 321 0.28 -13.59 24.43
CA GLN A 321 0.67 -14.66 23.48
C GLN A 321 1.36 -14.13 22.22
N ILE A 322 1.18 -12.85 21.87
CA ILE A 322 1.84 -12.25 20.71
C ILE A 322 3.35 -12.16 20.96
N CYS A 323 3.78 -11.91 22.21
CA CYS A 323 5.21 -11.79 22.56
C CYS A 323 6.02 -13.10 22.34
N GLU A 324 5.34 -14.25 22.22
CA GLU A 324 5.98 -15.53 21.88
C GLU A 324 6.22 -15.70 20.36
N LEU A 325 5.70 -14.80 19.51
CA LEU A 325 5.77 -14.88 18.05
C LEU A 325 7.04 -14.22 17.49
N GLN A 326 8.21 -14.79 17.79
CA GLN A 326 9.53 -14.22 17.47
C GLN A 326 9.84 -14.05 15.96
N ASN A 327 9.01 -14.59 15.06
CA ASN A 327 9.12 -14.38 13.61
C ASN A 327 8.25 -13.24 13.08
N LEU A 328 7.50 -12.55 13.93
CA LEU A 328 6.57 -11.51 13.53
C LEU A 328 7.33 -10.27 13.03
N GLU A 329 7.05 -9.87 11.78
CA GLU A 329 7.64 -8.71 11.13
C GLU A 329 6.67 -7.51 11.08
N ILE A 330 5.36 -7.78 11.01
CA ILE A 330 4.30 -6.77 10.94
C ILE A 330 3.17 -7.12 11.92
N LEU A 331 2.82 -6.15 12.77
CA LEU A 331 1.75 -6.25 13.75
C LEU A 331 0.87 -4.99 13.69
N ALA A 332 -0.38 -5.13 13.26
CA ALA A 332 -1.38 -4.07 13.33
C ALA A 332 -2.33 -4.32 14.50
N LEU A 333 -2.38 -3.38 15.44
CA LEU A 333 -3.29 -3.36 16.61
C LEU A 333 -4.12 -2.07 16.63
N ASP A 334 -4.17 -1.34 15.52
CA ASP A 334 -4.85 -0.06 15.36
C ASP A 334 -6.36 -0.16 15.67
N ASP A 335 -6.98 0.95 16.07
CA ASP A 335 -8.41 1.07 16.37
C ASP A 335 -8.93 -0.01 17.35
N ASN A 336 -8.19 -0.24 18.44
CA ASN A 336 -8.57 -1.14 19.52
C ASN A 336 -8.81 -0.37 20.84
N LYS A 337 -8.89 -1.07 21.97
CA LYS A 337 -9.09 -0.48 23.30
C LYS A 337 -7.89 -0.71 24.22
N ILE A 338 -6.71 -0.94 23.66
CA ILE A 338 -5.52 -1.33 24.41
C ILE A 338 -5.03 -0.14 25.23
N CYS A 339 -4.93 -0.32 26.55
CA CYS A 339 -4.42 0.70 27.46
C CYS A 339 -2.94 0.52 27.86
N GLN A 340 -2.38 -0.68 27.66
CA GLN A 340 -1.00 -1.03 28.04
C GLN A 340 -0.48 -2.20 27.18
N LEU A 341 0.84 -2.24 26.98
CA LEU A 341 1.55 -3.39 26.40
C LEU A 341 2.15 -4.28 27.51
N PRO A 342 2.49 -5.55 27.23
CA PRO A 342 3.25 -6.39 28.16
C PRO A 342 4.71 -5.98 28.30
N SER A 343 5.31 -6.25 29.47
CA SER A 343 6.77 -6.15 29.68
C SER A 343 7.58 -6.91 28.63
N ASP A 344 7.05 -8.05 28.19
CA ASP A 344 7.73 -9.01 27.33
C ASP A 344 7.58 -8.65 25.84
N PHE A 345 6.96 -7.52 25.50
CA PHE A 345 6.72 -7.09 24.12
C PHE A 345 8.03 -6.92 23.33
N GLY A 346 9.13 -6.58 24.01
CA GLY A 346 10.49 -6.52 23.45
C GLY A 346 11.06 -7.82 22.91
N LEU A 347 10.42 -8.97 23.18
CA LEU A 347 10.84 -10.26 22.60
C LEU A 347 10.56 -10.37 21.10
N LEU A 348 9.80 -9.44 20.52
CA LEU A 348 9.49 -9.33 19.09
C LEU A 348 10.66 -8.76 18.26
N SER A 349 11.83 -9.38 18.37
CA SER A 349 13.12 -8.91 17.81
C SER A 349 13.23 -8.85 16.29
N LYS A 350 12.18 -9.24 15.55
CA LYS A 350 12.07 -9.10 14.09
C LYS A 350 10.99 -8.12 13.65
N LEU A 351 10.28 -7.49 14.59
CA LEU A 351 9.16 -6.60 14.27
C LEU A 351 9.69 -5.31 13.64
N LYS A 352 9.26 -5.06 12.40
CA LYS A 352 9.62 -3.89 11.58
C LYS A 352 8.49 -2.86 11.54
N ILE A 353 7.24 -3.30 11.55
CA ILE A 353 6.07 -2.43 11.45
C ILE A 353 5.14 -2.71 12.62
N LEU A 354 4.82 -1.66 13.38
CA LEU A 354 3.91 -1.70 14.51
C LEU A 354 2.84 -0.61 14.36
N GLY A 355 1.58 -1.04 14.29
CA GLY A 355 0.42 -0.16 14.34
C GLY A 355 -0.26 -0.18 15.71
N LEU A 356 -0.38 0.99 16.34
CA LEU A 356 -0.98 1.26 17.65
C LEU A 356 -1.97 2.45 17.59
N THR A 357 -2.38 2.84 16.39
CA THR A 357 -3.26 3.99 16.16
C THR A 357 -4.59 3.83 16.88
N GLY A 358 -5.22 4.90 17.35
CA GLY A 358 -6.60 4.85 17.86
C GLY A 358 -6.84 3.92 19.06
N ASN A 359 -5.89 3.83 19.99
CA ASN A 359 -5.94 3.00 21.20
C ASN A 359 -6.10 3.83 22.48
N GLN A 360 -6.10 3.22 23.67
CA GLN A 360 -6.45 3.86 24.94
C GLN A 360 -5.24 4.02 25.89
N PHE A 361 -4.06 4.28 25.33
CA PHE A 361 -2.81 4.48 26.08
C PHE A 361 -2.84 5.78 26.90
N SER A 362 -2.63 5.70 28.21
CA SER A 362 -2.58 6.87 29.11
C SER A 362 -1.27 7.67 28.99
N SER A 363 -0.21 7.02 28.52
CA SER A 363 1.12 7.59 28.25
C SER A 363 1.76 6.84 27.09
N PHE A 364 2.86 7.36 26.55
CA PHE A 364 3.64 6.66 25.53
C PHE A 364 4.08 5.28 26.07
N PRO A 365 3.85 4.16 25.37
CA PRO A 365 4.19 2.82 25.86
C PRO A 365 5.70 2.60 25.74
N GLU A 366 6.42 2.62 26.86
CA GLU A 366 7.88 2.48 26.87
C GLU A 366 8.36 1.08 26.48
N GLU A 367 7.49 0.07 26.53
CA GLU A 367 7.80 -1.31 26.17
C GLU A 367 8.27 -1.42 24.71
N ILE A 368 7.72 -0.61 23.80
CA ILE A 368 8.11 -0.62 22.37
C ILE A 368 9.57 -0.16 22.17
N LEU A 369 10.14 0.59 23.12
CA LEU A 369 11.49 1.15 23.03
C LEU A 369 12.61 0.10 23.15
N SER A 370 12.24 -1.17 23.33
CA SER A 370 13.13 -2.32 23.28
C SER A 370 13.19 -2.98 21.89
N LEU A 371 12.34 -2.55 20.94
CA LEU A 371 12.26 -3.09 19.58
C LEU A 371 13.29 -2.46 18.65
N GLU A 372 14.55 -2.85 18.79
CA GLU A 372 15.65 -2.31 17.96
C GLU A 372 15.46 -2.53 16.45
N SER A 373 14.67 -3.52 16.04
CA SER A 373 14.31 -3.85 14.66
C SER A 373 13.24 -2.94 14.04
N LEU A 374 12.58 -2.08 14.82
CA LEU A 374 11.39 -1.35 14.37
C LEU A 374 11.75 -0.28 13.34
N GLU A 375 11.17 -0.37 12.15
CA GLU A 375 11.35 0.54 11.02
C GLU A 375 10.21 1.55 10.89
N LYS A 376 8.97 1.15 11.22
CA LYS A 376 7.77 1.99 11.14
C LYS A 376 6.93 1.87 12.40
N LEU A 377 6.54 3.01 12.97
CA LEU A 377 5.66 3.10 14.13
C LEU A 377 4.48 4.04 13.83
N TYR A 378 3.26 3.49 13.90
CA TYR A 378 2.02 4.26 13.87
C TYR A 378 1.44 4.31 15.28
N ILE A 379 1.29 5.51 15.85
CA ILE A 379 0.73 5.74 17.18
C ILE A 379 -0.09 7.04 17.23
N GLY A 380 -0.63 7.46 16.08
CA GLY A 380 -1.63 8.53 15.99
C GLY A 380 -2.90 8.18 16.78
N GLN A 381 -3.63 9.16 17.32
CA GLN A 381 -4.71 8.85 18.28
C GLN A 381 -6.07 9.42 17.89
N ASP A 382 -6.45 9.33 16.61
CA ASP A 382 -7.74 9.77 16.03
C ASP A 382 -8.94 9.52 16.95
N GLN A 383 -9.24 8.25 17.23
CA GLN A 383 -10.32 7.79 18.13
C GLN A 383 -9.81 7.41 19.55
N GLY A 384 -8.52 7.65 19.81
CA GLY A 384 -7.80 7.14 20.97
C GLY A 384 -7.60 8.13 22.11
N ALA A 385 -6.95 7.65 23.16
CA ALA A 385 -6.44 8.48 24.26
C ALA A 385 -5.23 9.30 23.76
N LYS A 386 -5.39 10.63 23.75
CA LYS A 386 -4.42 11.57 23.20
C LYS A 386 -3.13 11.61 24.04
N LEU A 387 -2.01 11.18 23.46
CA LEU A 387 -0.69 11.23 24.10
C LEU A 387 -0.26 12.68 24.33
N THR A 388 0.24 12.98 25.54
CA THR A 388 0.64 14.35 25.93
C THR A 388 2.14 14.61 25.83
N HIS A 389 2.95 13.54 25.88
CA HIS A 389 4.41 13.58 25.89
C HIS A 389 4.97 12.35 25.17
N MET A 390 6.13 12.51 24.54
CA MET A 390 6.97 11.44 23.97
C MET A 390 8.31 11.44 24.71
N PRO A 391 8.87 10.28 25.11
CA PRO A 391 10.05 10.23 25.96
C PRO A 391 11.35 10.36 25.14
N GLU A 392 12.39 10.94 25.74
CA GLU A 392 13.74 11.05 25.14
C GLU A 392 14.37 9.67 24.82
N SER A 393 13.90 8.61 25.47
CA SER A 393 14.30 7.22 25.22
C SER A 393 13.83 6.68 23.85
N ILE A 394 13.02 7.42 23.08
CA ILE A 394 12.65 7.09 21.69
C ILE A 394 13.87 6.81 20.80
N ARG A 395 15.01 7.46 21.09
CA ARG A 395 16.31 7.22 20.44
C ARG A 395 16.79 5.76 20.47
N LYS A 396 16.28 4.91 21.38
CA LYS A 396 16.61 3.46 21.36
C LYS A 396 16.21 2.77 20.06
N LEU A 397 15.19 3.28 19.36
CA LEU A 397 14.73 2.75 18.06
C LEU A 397 15.66 3.17 16.91
N GLN A 398 16.88 2.65 16.90
CA GLN A 398 17.94 3.02 15.94
C GLN A 398 17.57 2.69 14.47
N SER A 399 16.72 1.69 14.24
CA SER A 399 16.26 1.30 12.90
C SER A 399 15.06 2.12 12.38
N LEU A 400 14.48 3.01 13.20
CA LEU A 400 13.21 3.67 12.86
C LEU A 400 13.40 4.67 11.72
N LYS A 401 12.58 4.49 10.68
CA LYS A 401 12.52 5.30 9.45
C LYS A 401 11.27 6.17 9.41
N GLU A 402 10.14 5.66 9.89
CA GLU A 402 8.86 6.37 9.80
C GLU A 402 8.17 6.39 11.17
N LEU A 403 7.86 7.60 11.64
CA LEU A 403 7.19 7.85 12.92
C LEU A 403 5.93 8.70 12.70
N TYR A 404 4.77 8.10 12.95
CA TYR A 404 3.46 8.70 12.81
C TYR A 404 2.83 8.89 14.20
N VAL A 405 2.75 10.15 14.65
CA VAL A 405 2.29 10.55 15.99
C VAL A 405 1.22 11.65 15.92
N GLU A 406 0.52 11.73 14.79
CA GLU A 406 -0.54 12.68 14.50
C GLU A 406 -1.75 12.58 15.45
N ASN A 407 -2.61 13.61 15.44
CA ASN A 407 -3.87 13.63 16.18
C ASN A 407 -3.70 13.34 17.69
N ASN A 408 -2.63 13.87 18.30
CA ASN A 408 -2.27 13.74 19.72
C ASN A 408 -2.27 15.11 20.44
N TYR A 409 -1.87 15.17 21.70
CA TYR A 409 -1.73 16.40 22.49
C TYR A 409 -0.26 16.70 22.87
N LEU A 410 0.69 16.32 22.00
CA LEU A 410 2.12 16.58 22.21
C LEU A 410 2.38 18.09 22.19
N LYS A 411 3.00 18.62 23.25
CA LYS A 411 3.35 20.06 23.36
C LYS A 411 4.75 20.38 22.86
N TYR A 412 5.62 19.38 22.88
CA TYR A 412 7.03 19.45 22.50
C TYR A 412 7.45 18.08 21.93
N LEU A 413 8.43 18.09 21.04
CA LEU A 413 9.11 16.88 20.57
C LEU A 413 10.42 16.68 21.35
N PRO A 414 10.82 15.43 21.67
CA PRO A 414 12.06 15.16 22.37
C PRO A 414 13.27 15.54 21.51
N VAL A 415 14.32 16.04 22.17
CA VAL A 415 15.57 16.49 21.53
C VAL A 415 16.25 15.32 20.82
N SER A 416 16.11 14.11 21.35
CA SER A 416 16.77 12.90 20.85
C SER A 416 16.33 12.45 19.45
N LEU A 417 15.18 12.92 18.92
CA LEU A 417 14.78 12.69 17.51
C LEU A 417 15.86 13.21 16.54
N GLY A 418 16.53 14.31 16.87
CA GLY A 418 17.63 14.86 16.09
C GLY A 418 18.83 13.92 15.95
N SER A 419 18.98 12.97 16.87
CA SER A 419 20.08 11.99 16.91
C SER A 419 19.69 10.61 16.38
N MET A 420 18.54 10.47 15.70
CA MET A 420 18.10 9.21 15.10
C MET A 420 18.67 9.09 13.67
N PRO A 421 19.51 8.09 13.38
CA PRO A 421 20.31 8.08 12.14
C PRO A 421 19.50 7.76 10.88
N ASN A 422 18.37 7.06 11.03
CA ASN A 422 17.58 6.52 9.92
C ASN A 422 16.21 7.18 9.73
N LEU A 423 15.84 8.17 10.56
CA LEU A 423 14.49 8.76 10.53
C LEU A 423 14.27 9.57 9.24
N GLU A 424 13.40 9.05 8.37
CA GLU A 424 13.07 9.62 7.06
C GLU A 424 11.74 10.38 7.04
N ILE A 425 10.74 9.91 7.80
CA ILE A 425 9.39 10.52 7.86
C ILE A 425 9.02 10.76 9.32
N LEU A 426 8.66 12.00 9.62
CA LEU A 426 8.07 12.39 10.90
C LEU A 426 6.74 13.11 10.66
N ASP A 427 5.64 12.43 10.98
CA ASP A 427 4.28 12.99 10.93
C ASP A 427 3.84 13.36 12.35
N CYS A 428 3.68 14.65 12.60
CA CYS A 428 3.24 15.21 13.89
C CYS A 428 2.04 16.14 13.72
N ARG A 429 1.25 15.96 12.65
CA ARG A 429 0.08 16.79 12.37
C ARG A 429 -0.96 16.76 13.50
N CYS A 430 -1.81 17.78 13.59
CA CYS A 430 -2.91 17.84 14.56
C CYS A 430 -2.45 17.59 16.01
N ASN A 431 -1.49 18.40 16.47
CA ASN A 431 -0.91 18.31 17.81
C ASN A 431 -0.90 19.70 18.48
N LEU A 432 -0.24 19.84 19.64
CA LEU A 432 -0.14 21.11 20.38
C LEU A 432 1.30 21.63 20.41
N ILE A 433 2.12 21.27 19.42
CA ILE A 433 3.57 21.56 19.40
C ILE A 433 3.78 23.05 19.27
N LYS A 434 4.47 23.66 20.24
CA LYS A 434 4.73 25.12 20.25
C LYS A 434 6.01 25.52 19.54
N GLN A 435 6.99 24.63 19.52
CA GLN A 435 8.31 24.83 18.95
C GLN A 435 8.92 23.46 18.62
N LEU A 436 9.76 23.42 17.58
CA LEU A 436 10.62 22.28 17.30
C LEU A 436 11.92 22.39 18.12
N PRO A 437 12.52 21.28 18.58
CA PRO A 437 13.86 21.31 19.15
C PRO A 437 14.90 21.59 18.05
N ASP A 438 15.87 22.47 18.30
CA ASP A 438 16.95 22.78 17.32
C ASP A 438 17.70 21.54 16.84
N ALA A 439 17.78 20.50 17.68
CA ALA A 439 18.37 19.21 17.34
C ALA A 439 17.72 18.54 16.12
N ILE A 440 16.47 18.85 15.75
CA ILE A 440 15.83 18.27 14.55
C ILE A 440 16.64 18.58 13.27
N CYS A 441 17.41 19.68 13.24
CA CYS A 441 18.33 20.02 12.14
C CYS A 441 19.49 19.01 11.96
N GLN A 442 19.70 18.12 12.94
CA GLN A 442 20.70 17.06 12.92
C GLN A 442 20.17 15.74 12.32
N ALA A 443 18.85 15.60 12.12
CA ALA A 443 18.21 14.42 11.53
C ALA A 443 18.41 14.39 10.00
N GLN A 444 19.65 14.21 9.56
CA GLN A 444 20.06 14.35 8.15
C GLN A 444 19.41 13.33 7.19
N ALA A 445 18.82 12.25 7.70
CA ALA A 445 18.03 11.29 6.91
C ALA A 445 16.61 11.77 6.57
N LEU A 446 16.12 12.84 7.21
CA LEU A 446 14.72 13.28 7.13
C LEU A 446 14.37 13.77 5.72
N LYS A 447 13.32 13.17 5.15
CA LYS A 447 12.76 13.44 3.81
C LYS A 447 11.40 14.12 3.87
N GLU A 448 10.60 13.80 4.89
CA GLU A 448 9.29 14.40 5.15
C GLU A 448 9.14 14.82 6.61
N LEU A 449 8.71 16.06 6.83
CA LEU A 449 8.39 16.63 8.14
C LEU A 449 7.01 17.29 8.06
N ARG A 450 5.99 16.65 8.63
CA ARG A 450 4.61 17.12 8.57
C ARG A 450 4.16 17.69 9.90
N LEU A 451 3.85 18.97 9.92
CA LEU A 451 3.59 19.76 11.13
C LEU A 451 2.28 20.55 11.05
N GLU A 452 1.39 20.21 10.12
CA GLU A 452 0.07 20.85 9.99
C GLU A 452 -0.71 20.86 11.33
N ASP A 453 -1.56 21.87 11.51
CA ASP A 453 -2.47 22.01 12.65
C ASP A 453 -1.78 21.82 14.01
N ASN A 454 -0.82 22.71 14.28
CA ASN A 454 -0.04 22.80 15.52
C ASN A 454 0.01 24.25 16.03
N LEU A 455 0.82 24.52 17.06
CA LEU A 455 0.96 25.84 17.68
C LEU A 455 2.35 26.46 17.43
N ILE A 456 3.01 26.09 16.33
CA ILE A 456 4.36 26.53 16.00
C ILE A 456 4.33 27.99 15.55
N THR A 457 5.14 28.83 16.19
CA THR A 457 5.32 30.23 15.80
C THR A 457 6.62 30.47 15.02
N HIS A 458 7.66 29.66 15.28
CA HIS A 458 9.01 29.84 14.77
C HIS A 458 9.65 28.50 14.36
N LEU A 459 10.44 28.50 13.29
CA LEU A 459 11.29 27.35 12.92
C LEU A 459 12.72 27.51 13.46
N PRO A 460 13.42 26.39 13.76
CA PRO A 460 14.86 26.39 14.05
C PRO A 460 15.66 27.07 12.94
N GLU A 461 16.66 27.87 13.31
CA GLU A 461 17.43 28.67 12.34
C GLU A 461 18.17 27.83 11.30
N ASN A 462 18.43 26.55 11.58
CA ASN A 462 19.20 25.63 10.75
C ASN A 462 18.35 24.57 10.05
N LEU A 463 17.03 24.71 9.97
CA LEU A 463 16.18 23.68 9.36
C LEU A 463 16.49 23.46 7.86
N ASP A 464 16.95 24.50 7.15
CA ASP A 464 17.44 24.45 5.76
C ASP A 464 18.77 23.68 5.60
N SER A 465 19.41 23.21 6.68
CA SER A 465 20.56 22.30 6.60
C SER A 465 20.14 20.83 6.39
N LEU A 466 18.84 20.51 6.42
CA LEU A 466 18.32 19.18 6.12
C LEU A 466 18.24 18.99 4.60
N VAL A 467 19.38 18.69 3.97
CA VAL A 467 19.51 18.60 2.51
C VAL A 467 18.63 17.54 1.83
N ASN A 468 18.14 16.56 2.60
CA ASN A 468 17.26 15.50 2.12
C ASN A 468 15.76 15.82 2.27
N LEU A 469 15.41 16.89 2.98
CA LEU A 469 14.02 17.24 3.34
C LEU A 469 13.28 17.84 2.14
N LYS A 470 12.41 17.03 1.54
CA LYS A 470 11.63 17.38 0.33
C LYS A 470 10.23 17.88 0.66
N VAL A 471 9.62 17.34 1.72
CA VAL A 471 8.27 17.68 2.14
C VAL A 471 8.33 18.34 3.52
N LEU A 472 7.98 19.62 3.59
CA LEU A 472 7.75 20.35 4.83
C LEU A 472 6.35 20.95 4.76
N THR A 473 5.46 20.56 5.68
CA THR A 473 4.10 21.12 5.73
C THR A 473 3.86 21.83 7.07
N LEU A 474 3.33 23.05 6.99
CA LEU A 474 3.22 24.00 8.12
C LEU A 474 1.83 24.65 8.25
N MET A 475 0.87 24.27 7.39
CA MET A 475 -0.46 24.89 7.37
C MET A 475 -1.19 24.73 8.71
N GLY A 476 -2.03 25.69 9.08
CA GLY A 476 -2.74 25.66 10.36
C GLY A 476 -1.91 26.05 11.59
N ASN A 477 -0.64 26.46 11.43
CA ASN A 477 0.18 27.00 12.52
C ASN A 477 0.09 28.53 12.62
N PRO A 478 0.21 29.12 13.83
CA PRO A 478 0.32 30.56 14.05
C PRO A 478 1.73 31.08 13.72
N MET A 479 2.23 30.84 12.50
CA MET A 479 3.61 31.15 12.12
C MET A 479 3.89 32.66 12.09
N GLU A 480 4.82 33.10 12.92
CA GLU A 480 5.39 34.46 12.93
C GLU A 480 6.62 34.52 12.02
N GLU A 481 7.53 33.53 12.10
CA GLU A 481 8.79 33.52 11.35
C GLU A 481 9.20 32.09 10.91
N PRO A 482 9.14 31.74 9.62
CA PRO A 482 8.66 32.53 8.48
C PRO A 482 7.17 32.90 8.56
N PRO A 483 6.75 34.06 8.03
CA PRO A 483 5.33 34.40 7.92
C PRO A 483 4.54 33.40 7.08
N MET A 484 3.27 33.18 7.40
CA MET A 484 2.41 32.19 6.72
C MET A 484 2.34 32.29 5.18
N ILE A 485 2.57 33.47 4.60
CA ILE A 485 2.62 33.65 3.13
C ILE A 485 3.80 32.83 2.54
N VAL A 486 4.98 32.93 3.16
CA VAL A 486 6.18 32.17 2.76
C VAL A 486 5.97 30.67 2.99
N CYS A 487 5.27 30.29 4.07
CA CYS A 487 4.92 28.88 4.33
C CYS A 487 3.99 28.30 3.24
N ALA A 488 3.07 29.10 2.71
CA ALA A 488 2.11 28.69 1.68
C ALA A 488 2.75 28.54 0.28
N GLU A 489 3.86 29.24 0.02
CA GLU A 489 4.68 29.07 -1.20
C GLU A 489 5.49 27.76 -1.20
N GLY A 490 5.62 27.10 -0.04
CA GLY A 490 6.23 25.78 0.12
C GLY A 490 7.67 25.78 0.63
N ALA A 491 8.27 24.59 0.69
CA ALA A 491 9.55 24.36 1.37
C ALA A 491 10.71 25.22 0.82
N GLU A 492 10.80 25.41 -0.50
CA GLU A 492 11.88 26.19 -1.12
C GLU A 492 11.87 27.67 -0.70
N ALA A 493 10.68 28.28 -0.59
CA ALA A 493 10.52 29.65 -0.10
C ALA A 493 10.92 29.77 1.38
N VAL A 494 10.55 28.79 2.20
CA VAL A 494 10.99 28.67 3.61
C VAL A 494 12.52 28.56 3.70
N TRP A 495 13.17 27.75 2.84
CA TRP A 495 14.63 27.64 2.80
C TRP A 495 15.33 28.94 2.39
N ALA A 496 14.78 29.66 1.42
CA ALA A 496 15.30 30.97 1.02
C ALA A 496 15.21 31.98 2.18
N TYR A 497 14.05 32.06 2.84
CA TYR A 497 13.83 32.95 3.98
C TYR A 497 14.78 32.66 5.16
N LEU A 498 14.94 31.39 5.56
CA LEU A 498 15.86 31.02 6.65
C LEU A 498 17.31 31.39 6.34
N LYS A 499 17.76 31.19 5.08
CA LYS A 499 19.12 31.56 4.62
C LYS A 499 19.34 33.07 4.63
N GLU A 500 18.40 33.85 4.08
CA GLU A 500 18.47 35.31 4.11
C GLU A 500 18.52 35.83 5.55
N ARG A 501 17.64 35.30 6.41
CA ARG A 501 17.56 35.69 7.82
C ARG A 501 18.84 35.36 8.59
N ARG A 502 19.44 34.19 8.39
CA ARG A 502 20.75 33.83 8.98
C ARG A 502 21.85 34.78 8.51
N ASN A 503 21.86 35.13 7.22
CA ASN A 503 22.82 36.09 6.66
C ASN A 503 22.63 37.49 7.26
N MET A 504 21.39 37.97 7.42
CA MET A 504 21.08 39.23 8.10
C MET A 504 21.54 39.23 9.56
N LYS A 505 21.24 38.18 10.35
CA LYS A 505 21.68 38.05 11.75
C LYS A 505 23.22 38.00 11.85
N THR A 506 23.88 37.31 10.92
CA THR A 506 25.35 37.24 10.84
C THR A 506 25.95 38.61 10.51
N MET A 507 25.37 39.34 9.55
CA MET A 507 25.81 40.68 9.17
C MET A 507 25.60 41.68 10.30
N ALA A 508 24.42 41.68 10.94
CA ALA A 508 24.14 42.50 12.11
C ALA A 508 25.13 42.21 13.26
N THR A 509 25.46 40.95 13.51
CA THR A 509 26.46 40.55 14.52
C THR A 509 27.86 41.02 14.16
N LYS A 510 28.28 40.91 12.89
CA LYS A 510 29.56 41.45 12.38
C LYS A 510 29.62 42.97 12.52
N ILE A 511 28.55 43.68 12.17
CA ILE A 511 28.40 45.13 12.34
C ILE A 511 28.53 45.50 13.82
N GLN A 512 27.80 44.84 14.73
CA GLN A 512 27.90 45.07 16.17
C GLN A 512 29.32 44.82 16.72
N ALA A 513 29.97 43.74 16.29
CA ALA A 513 31.34 43.42 16.69
C ALA A 513 32.36 44.45 16.16
N TRP A 514 32.21 44.89 14.90
CA TRP A 514 33.02 45.93 14.29
C TRP A 514 32.85 47.27 15.00
N TRP A 515 31.62 47.68 15.30
CA TRP A 515 31.33 48.86 16.12
C TRP A 515 31.98 48.75 17.49
N ARG A 516 31.77 47.64 18.24
CA ARG A 516 32.43 47.41 19.54
C ARG A 516 33.96 47.55 19.44
N GLY A 517 34.58 47.00 18.39
CA GLY A 517 36.01 47.14 18.13
C GLY A 517 36.46 48.57 17.85
N ILE A 518 35.68 49.35 17.10
CA ILE A 518 35.94 50.78 16.85
C ILE A 518 35.82 51.60 18.15
N MET A 519 34.82 51.34 18.98
CA MET A 519 34.64 52.05 20.25
C MET A 519 35.88 51.88 21.14
N VAL A 520 36.32 50.63 21.32
CA VAL A 520 37.53 50.30 22.11
C VAL A 520 38.78 50.98 21.52
N ARG A 521 39.00 50.93 20.21
CA ARG A 521 40.17 51.56 19.57
C ARG A 521 40.19 53.09 19.67
N LYS A 522 39.02 53.74 19.71
CA LYS A 522 38.90 55.21 19.86
C LYS A 522 38.93 55.67 21.33
N GLY A 523 39.25 54.79 22.28
CA GLY A 523 39.30 55.14 23.71
C GLY A 523 37.92 55.34 24.35
N PHE A 524 36.85 55.00 23.63
CA PHE A 524 35.51 54.97 24.22
C PHE A 524 35.37 53.67 25.01
N GLY A 525 35.09 53.78 26.31
CA GLY A 525 34.91 52.66 27.22
C GLY A 525 33.67 51.80 26.90
N LYS A 526 33.16 51.08 27.91
CA LYS A 526 31.90 50.34 27.74
C LYS A 526 30.81 51.29 27.26
N PHE A 527 29.91 50.81 26.39
CA PHE A 527 28.84 51.64 25.80
C PHE A 527 27.97 52.35 26.86
N GLU A 528 27.80 51.71 28.02
CA GLU A 528 27.15 52.29 29.22
C GLU A 528 27.83 53.57 29.74
N ASP A 529 29.15 53.71 29.61
CA ASP A 529 29.90 54.87 30.08
C ASP A 529 29.76 56.08 29.13
N LEU A 530 29.52 55.83 27.84
CA LEU A 530 29.12 56.88 26.90
C LEU A 530 27.71 57.41 27.15
N LEU A 531 26.76 56.53 27.51
CA LEU A 531 25.44 56.94 27.97
C LEU A 531 25.52 57.78 29.25
N LYS A 532 26.49 57.51 30.14
CA LYS A 532 26.78 58.38 31.31
C LYS A 532 27.37 59.74 30.91
N LEU A 533 28.25 59.79 29.91
CA LEU A 533 28.79 61.05 29.37
C LEU A 533 27.69 61.92 28.73
N GLN A 534 26.76 61.31 27.98
CA GLN A 534 25.61 62.01 27.40
C GLN A 534 24.67 62.57 28.48
N LYS A 535 24.52 61.86 29.62
CA LYS A 535 23.80 62.39 30.80
C LYS A 535 24.57 63.50 31.53
N LYS A 536 25.91 63.48 31.56
CA LYS A 536 26.72 64.57 32.15
C LYS A 536 26.71 65.86 31.33
N GLY A 537 26.51 65.78 30.01
CA GLY A 537 26.38 66.95 29.12
C GLY A 537 25.08 67.74 29.28
N ARG A 538 24.07 67.20 29.99
CA ARG A 538 22.81 67.89 30.33
C ARG A 538 22.76 68.24 31.81
N ASN A 539 23.45 69.31 32.22
CA ASN A 539 23.29 69.88 33.55
C ASN A 539 23.42 71.40 33.55
N SER A 540 22.27 72.09 33.62
CA SER A 540 22.08 73.46 34.13
C SER A 540 20.57 73.75 34.20
N PRO A 541 20.09 74.46 35.23
CA PRO A 541 20.36 74.17 36.64
C PRO A 541 19.06 74.04 37.47
N LYS A 542 19.21 73.43 38.66
CA LYS A 542 18.39 73.55 39.88
C LYS A 542 17.04 74.30 39.78
N ASP A 543 15.98 73.65 40.26
CA ASP A 543 15.20 74.31 41.31
C ASP A 543 14.76 73.35 42.44
N LYS A 544 14.62 73.89 43.65
CA LYS A 544 14.30 73.15 44.88
C LYS A 544 12.83 73.32 45.26
N LYS A 545 12.11 72.21 45.45
CA LYS A 545 10.97 71.97 46.38
C LYS A 545 10.39 70.59 46.04
N GLY A 546 9.84 69.79 46.95
CA GLY A 546 9.70 69.91 48.39
C GLY A 546 8.85 68.73 48.89
N LYS A 547 9.10 68.20 50.09
CA LYS A 547 8.36 67.06 50.67
C LYS A 547 6.84 67.32 50.73
N LYS A 548 6.02 66.27 50.55
CA LYS A 548 5.23 65.70 51.66
C LYS A 548 4.56 64.37 51.31
N ASP A 549 4.50 63.52 52.34
CA ASP A 549 3.83 62.22 52.39
C ASP A 549 2.30 62.34 52.59
N VAL A 550 1.67 61.20 52.94
CA VAL A 550 0.25 60.95 53.31
C VAL A 550 -0.60 60.47 52.12
N LYS A 551 -1.16 59.24 52.11
CA LYS A 551 -1.20 58.20 53.16
C LYS A 551 -1.24 56.80 52.53
#